data_AF-A0A817SFF6-F1
#
_entry.id   AF-A0A817SFF6-F1
#
_cell.length_a   1.000
_cell.length_b   1.000
_cell.length_c   1.000
_cell.angle_alpha   90.00
_cell.angle_beta   90.00
_cell.angle_gamma   90.00
#
_symmetry.space_group_name_H-M   'P 1'
#
loop_
_entity.id
_entity.type
_entity.pdbx_description
1 polymer ?
#
loop_
_entity_poly.entity_id
_entity_poly.type
_entity_poly.pdbx_seq_one_letter_code
_entity_poly.pdbx_strand_id
1 'polypeptide(L)'
;MSTFTFSTTEKHKPLLICKGFAYTISKAANDKTYWKCEHDLGFKTNYEQDPVFAHHVHQIAALAFLQPNDVSQDFDDLYNSLPQMLHPLLDYFEDTYLGRNRTQGRAKPMIEIDFQNTH
;
A
#
# COMPACT_ATOMS: atom_id res chain seq x y z
N MET A 1 -4.66 -6.11 10.84
CA MET A 1 -3.50 -5.96 11.74
C MET A 1 -2.28 -5.82 10.85
N SER A 2 -1.50 -4.74 10.99
CA SER A 2 -0.31 -4.54 10.14
C SER A 2 0.81 -5.47 10.58
N THR A 3 1.10 -6.50 9.79
CA THR A 3 2.17 -7.46 10.08
C THR A 3 3.53 -6.88 9.67
N PHE A 4 4.47 -6.82 10.61
CA PHE A 4 5.87 -6.51 10.35
C PHE A 4 6.75 -7.64 10.89
N THR A 5 7.84 -7.93 10.20
CA THR A 5 8.78 -9.01 10.57
C THR A 5 10.20 -8.48 10.61
N PHE A 6 10.99 -8.95 11.59
CA PHE A 6 12.41 -8.67 11.64
C PHE A 6 13.17 -9.78 10.93
N SER A 7 14.08 -9.40 10.05
CA SER A 7 14.99 -10.28 9.31
C SER A 7 16.42 -9.73 9.41
N THR A 8 17.38 -10.45 8.84
CA THR A 8 18.78 -10.02 8.77
C THR A 8 19.26 -10.12 7.33
N THR A 9 20.02 -9.13 6.87
CA THR A 9 20.69 -9.18 5.56
C THR A 9 21.83 -10.20 5.56
N GLU A 10 22.39 -10.53 4.38
CA GLU A 10 23.57 -11.41 4.24
C GLU A 10 24.80 -10.92 5.05
N LYS A 11 24.84 -9.62 5.37
CA LYS A 11 25.88 -9.01 6.22
C LYS A 11 25.49 -8.95 7.71
N HIS A 12 24.52 -9.75 8.15
CA HIS A 12 23.94 -9.77 9.50
C HIS A 12 23.43 -8.41 10.00
N LYS A 13 23.11 -7.48 9.10
CA LYS A 13 22.49 -6.20 9.50
C LYS A 13 20.99 -6.40 9.75
N PRO A 14 20.43 -5.77 10.80
CA PRO A 14 19.01 -5.84 11.10
C PRO A 14 18.20 -5.21 9.97
N LEU A 15 17.19 -5.94 9.52
CA LEU A 15 16.26 -5.56 8.46
C LEU A 15 14.83 -5.66 9.01
N LEU A 16 14.05 -4.61 8.83
CA LEU A 16 12.62 -4.64 9.11
C LEU A 16 11.90 -4.84 7.78
N ILE A 17 11.05 -5.85 7.69
CA ILE A 17 10.18 -6.09 6.54
C ILE A 17 8.77 -5.68 6.96
N CYS A 18 8.21 -4.70 6.26
CA CYS A 18 6.86 -4.22 6.53
C CYS A 18 6.17 -3.92 5.20
N LYS A 19 4.97 -4.48 4.99
CA LYS A 19 4.15 -4.26 3.78
C LYS A 19 4.90 -4.48 2.44
N GLY A 20 5.84 -5.41 2.38
CA GLY A 20 6.64 -5.62 1.16
C GLY A 20 7.71 -4.54 0.92
N PHE A 21 8.10 -3.81 1.96
CA PHE A 21 9.25 -2.89 1.93
C PHE A 21 10.30 -3.31 2.95
N ALA A 22 11.56 -3.19 2.56
CA ALA A 22 12.72 -3.52 3.37
C ALA A 22 13.31 -2.23 3.93
N TYR A 23 13.41 -2.18 5.25
CA TYR A 23 13.95 -1.03 5.96
C TYR A 23 15.21 -1.41 6.72
N THR A 24 16.24 -0.57 6.64
CA THR A 24 17.45 -0.67 7.44
C THR A 24 17.45 0.36 8.56
N ILE A 25 18.19 0.10 9.63
CA ILE A 25 18.32 1.06 10.73
C ILE A 25 19.11 2.28 10.24
N SER A 26 18.49 3.46 10.30
CA SER A 26 19.14 4.73 9.96
C SER A 26 19.74 5.40 11.19
N LYS A 27 19.00 5.45 12.30
CA LYS A 27 19.45 6.06 13.54
C LYS A 27 18.80 5.38 14.72
N ALA A 28 19.58 5.05 15.74
CA ALA A 28 19.05 4.72 17.06
C ALA A 28 19.26 5.94 17.95
N ALA A 29 18.20 6.45 18.58
CA ALA A 29 18.27 7.54 19.54
C ALA A 29 17.39 7.24 20.74
N ASN A 30 18.00 7.21 21.93
CA ASN A 30 17.38 6.84 23.19
C ASN A 30 16.69 5.46 23.07
N ASP A 31 15.36 5.44 23.16
CA ASP A 31 14.50 4.24 23.12
C ASP A 31 13.80 4.07 21.75
N LYS A 32 14.20 4.86 20.73
CA LYS A 32 13.58 4.84 19.41
C LYS A 32 14.59 4.48 18.33
N THR A 33 14.21 3.54 17.47
CA THR A 33 14.95 3.15 16.27
C THR A 33 14.24 3.68 15.04
N TYR A 34 14.92 4.55 14.30
CA TYR A 34 14.46 5.09 13.03
C TYR A 34 14.93 4.17 11.90
N TRP A 35 13.99 3.76 11.08
CA TRP A 35 14.20 2.87 9.96
C TRP A 35 14.08 3.65 8.65
N LYS A 36 15.04 3.47 7.74
CA LYS A 36 15.02 4.05 6.41
C LYS A 36 14.65 2.95 5.42
N CYS A 37 13.66 3.21 4.57
CA CYS A 37 13.32 2.33 3.46
C CYS A 37 14.52 2.31 2.49
N GLU A 38 15.12 1.14 2.31
CA GLU A 38 16.36 0.98 1.54
C GLU A 38 16.13 0.21 0.24
N HIS A 39 15.13 -0.67 0.22
CA HIS A 39 14.78 -1.45 -0.96
C HIS A 39 13.26 -1.56 -1.10
N ASP A 40 12.80 -1.31 -2.31
CA ASP A 40 11.51 -1.81 -2.77
C ASP A 40 11.67 -3.32 -2.99
N LEU A 41 10.91 -4.20 -2.32
CA LEU A 41 11.04 -5.67 -2.49
C LEU A 41 10.59 -6.16 -3.89
N GLY A 42 10.51 -5.28 -4.88
CA GLY A 42 10.32 -5.64 -6.27
C GLY A 42 9.12 -4.96 -6.91
N PHE A 43 8.37 -4.07 -6.24
CA PHE A 43 7.26 -3.38 -6.90
C PHE A 43 7.76 -2.53 -8.07
N LYS A 44 8.80 -1.73 -7.87
CA LYS A 44 9.44 -0.93 -8.92
C LYS A 44 10.05 -1.80 -10.01
N THR A 45 10.80 -2.84 -9.64
CA THR A 45 11.45 -3.73 -10.61
C THR A 45 10.41 -4.48 -11.44
N ASN A 46 9.36 -5.02 -10.81
CA ASN A 46 8.26 -5.70 -11.52
C ASN A 46 7.45 -4.71 -12.35
N TYR A 47 7.25 -3.47 -11.88
CA TYR A 47 6.59 -2.42 -12.67
C TYR A 47 7.38 -2.07 -13.94
N GLU A 48 8.70 -2.03 -13.88
CA GLU A 48 9.55 -1.74 -15.04
C GLU A 48 9.72 -2.95 -15.98
N GLN A 49 9.71 -4.18 -15.44
CA GLN A 49 10.07 -5.39 -16.19
C GLN A 49 8.88 -6.27 -16.60
N ASP A 50 7.73 -6.12 -15.95
CA ASP A 50 6.52 -6.89 -16.21
C ASP A 50 5.35 -5.96 -16.62
N PRO A 51 5.03 -5.90 -17.92
CA PRO A 51 3.91 -5.10 -18.42
C PRO A 51 2.55 -5.49 -17.83
N VAL A 52 2.35 -6.75 -17.45
CA VAL A 52 1.09 -7.22 -16.83
C VAL A 52 0.99 -6.68 -15.41
N PHE A 53 2.09 -6.72 -14.66
CA PHE A 53 2.15 -6.11 -13.33
C PHE A 53 1.93 -4.59 -13.40
N ALA A 54 2.58 -3.90 -14.35
CA ALA A 54 2.38 -2.48 -14.56
C ALA A 54 0.93 -2.14 -14.91
N HIS A 55 0.28 -2.97 -15.73
CA HIS A 55 -1.14 -2.81 -16.04
C HIS A 55 -2.01 -2.89 -14.77
N HIS A 56 -1.76 -3.87 -13.91
CA HIS A 56 -2.50 -3.99 -12.65
C HIS A 56 -2.29 -2.80 -11.71
N VAL A 57 -1.08 -2.27 -11.62
CA VAL A 57 -0.81 -1.03 -10.86
C VAL A 57 -1.56 0.17 -11.46
N HIS A 58 -1.65 0.27 -12.79
CA HIS A 58 -2.44 1.30 -13.44
C HIS A 58 -3.94 1.17 -13.17
N GLN A 59 -4.48 -0.06 -13.09
CA GLN A 59 -5.87 -0.27 -12.70
C GLN A 59 -6.15 0.28 -11.28
N ILE A 60 -5.21 0.09 -10.35
CA ILE A 60 -5.31 0.67 -9.00
C ILE A 60 -5.26 2.20 -9.06
N ALA A 61 -4.35 2.78 -9.87
CA ALA A 61 -4.28 4.23 -10.04
C ALA A 61 -5.55 4.81 -10.69
N ALA A 62 -6.20 4.07 -11.57
CA ALA A 62 -7.46 4.47 -12.22
C ALA A 62 -8.61 4.68 -11.23
N LEU A 63 -8.60 3.97 -10.08
CA LEU A 63 -9.61 4.14 -9.03
C LEU A 63 -9.68 5.56 -8.47
N ALA A 64 -8.56 6.32 -8.52
CA ALA A 64 -8.53 7.71 -8.06
C ALA A 64 -9.44 8.65 -8.89
N PHE A 65 -9.80 8.25 -10.10
CA PHE A 65 -10.63 9.02 -11.03
C PHE A 65 -12.11 8.65 -10.99
N LEU A 66 -12.49 7.59 -10.26
CA LEU A 66 -13.89 7.18 -10.12
C LEU A 66 -14.63 8.08 -9.13
N GLN A 67 -15.93 8.23 -9.36
CA GLN A 67 -16.80 8.96 -8.45
C GLN A 67 -16.95 8.19 -7.13
N PRO A 68 -17.08 8.89 -5.98
CA PRO A 68 -17.20 8.26 -4.66
C PRO A 68 -18.33 7.23 -4.54
N ASN A 69 -19.40 7.40 -5.31
CA ASN A 69 -20.57 6.54 -5.28
C ASN A 69 -20.30 5.15 -5.90
N ASP A 70 -19.44 5.08 -6.90
CA ASP A 70 -19.20 3.86 -7.69
C ASP A 70 -17.86 3.19 -7.34
N VAL A 71 -16.87 3.97 -6.88
CA VAL A 71 -15.51 3.49 -6.55
C VAL A 71 -15.52 2.35 -5.51
N SER A 72 -16.58 2.28 -4.71
CA SER A 72 -16.73 1.31 -3.63
C SER A 72 -16.87 -0.11 -4.13
N GLN A 73 -17.74 -0.31 -5.13
CA GLN A 73 -18.03 -1.61 -5.72
C GLN A 73 -16.89 -2.02 -6.65
N ASP A 74 -16.40 -1.07 -7.46
CA ASP A 74 -15.29 -1.29 -8.38
C ASP A 74 -13.99 -1.63 -7.64
N PHE A 75 -13.77 -1.06 -6.45
CA PHE A 75 -12.64 -1.41 -5.59
C PHE A 75 -12.73 -2.87 -5.12
N ASP A 76 -13.90 -3.31 -4.63
CA ASP A 76 -14.08 -4.67 -4.13
C ASP A 76 -13.90 -5.71 -5.26
N ASP A 77 -14.41 -5.42 -6.46
CA ASP A 77 -14.22 -6.27 -7.64
C ASP A 77 -12.75 -6.32 -8.08
N LEU A 78 -12.06 -5.17 -8.06
CA LEU A 78 -10.63 -5.11 -8.35
C LEU A 78 -9.82 -5.89 -7.29
N TYR A 79 -10.15 -5.75 -6.00
CA TYR A 79 -9.49 -6.44 -4.89
C TYR A 79 -9.56 -7.96 -5.03
N ASN A 80 -10.70 -8.50 -5.50
CA ASN A 80 -10.88 -9.93 -5.69
C ASN A 80 -10.21 -10.46 -6.97
N SER A 81 -9.95 -9.59 -7.95
CA SER A 81 -9.36 -9.97 -9.24
C SER A 81 -7.84 -9.84 -9.30
N LEU A 82 -7.25 -8.93 -8.52
CA LEU A 82 -5.82 -8.65 -8.57
C LEU A 82 -4.99 -9.68 -7.79
N PRO A 83 -3.73 -9.91 -8.20
CA PRO A 83 -2.84 -10.81 -7.47
C PRO A 83 -2.61 -10.36 -6.03
N GLN A 84 -2.52 -11.33 -5.11
CA GLN A 84 -2.35 -11.08 -3.67
C GLN A 84 -1.14 -10.20 -3.33
N MET A 85 -0.10 -10.22 -4.17
CA MET A 85 1.08 -9.37 -4.00
C MET A 85 0.76 -7.86 -4.07
N LEU A 86 -0.33 -7.46 -4.72
CA LEU A 86 -0.78 -6.06 -4.83
C LEU A 86 -1.73 -5.65 -3.69
N HIS A 87 -2.19 -6.60 -2.87
CA HIS A 87 -3.09 -6.29 -1.75
C HIS A 87 -2.52 -5.27 -0.77
N PRO A 88 -1.20 -5.23 -0.46
CA PRO A 88 -0.65 -4.18 0.40
C PRO A 88 -0.83 -2.76 -0.18
N LEU A 89 -0.83 -2.63 -1.51
CA LEU A 89 -1.06 -1.37 -2.20
C LEU A 89 -2.56 -1.01 -2.23
N LEU A 90 -3.42 -1.99 -2.47
CA LEU A 90 -4.89 -1.83 -2.38
C LEU A 90 -5.34 -1.47 -0.96
N ASP A 91 -4.84 -2.17 0.06
CA ASP A 91 -5.10 -1.88 1.47
C ASP A 91 -4.68 -0.44 1.82
N TYR A 92 -3.54 0.02 1.30
CA TYR A 92 -3.11 1.41 1.47
C TYR A 92 -4.09 2.39 0.81
N PHE A 93 -4.54 2.10 -0.41
CA PHE A 93 -5.51 2.93 -1.12
C PHE A 93 -6.85 2.99 -0.36
N GLU A 94 -7.36 1.85 0.09
CA GLU A 94 -8.58 1.76 0.89
C GLU A 94 -8.44 2.57 2.18
N ASP A 95 -7.38 2.34 2.97
CA ASP A 95 -7.17 3.06 4.23
C ASP A 95 -7.00 4.58 4.03
N THR A 96 -6.41 4.99 2.90
CA THR A 96 -6.07 6.39 2.62
C THR A 96 -7.26 7.18 2.08
N TYR A 97 -7.98 6.63 1.09
CA TYR A 97 -8.99 7.35 0.33
C TYR A 97 -10.41 6.88 0.66
N LEU A 98 -10.68 5.57 0.75
CA LEU A 98 -12.06 5.08 0.91
C LEU A 98 -12.50 4.98 2.39
N GLY A 99 -11.57 4.57 3.25
CA GLY A 99 -11.82 4.10 4.60
C GLY A 99 -12.34 2.66 4.63
N ARG A 100 -11.83 1.85 5.58
CA ARG A 100 -12.20 0.42 5.67
C ARG A 100 -13.70 0.21 5.81
N ASN A 101 -14.23 -0.73 5.06
CA ASN A 101 -15.60 -1.19 5.26
C ASN A 101 -15.72 -1.94 6.61
N ARG A 102 -16.50 -1.42 7.55
CA ARG A 102 -16.77 -2.05 8.85
C ARG A 102 -18.25 -2.41 8.96
N THR A 103 -18.58 -3.31 9.88
CA THR A 103 -19.95 -3.78 10.12
C THR A 103 -20.95 -2.67 10.49
N GLN A 104 -20.48 -1.48 10.87
CA GLN A 104 -21.31 -0.30 11.18
C GLN A 104 -21.17 0.83 10.14
N GLY A 105 -20.68 0.53 8.93
CA GLY A 105 -20.41 1.49 7.87
C GLY A 105 -18.91 1.68 7.62
N ARG A 106 -18.55 2.42 6.56
CA ARG A 106 -17.15 2.72 6.26
C ARG A 106 -16.50 3.59 7.34
N ALA A 107 -15.29 3.22 7.73
CA ALA A 107 -14.44 4.04 8.58
C ALA A 107 -14.12 5.37 7.89
N LYS A 108 -13.82 6.41 8.67
CA LYS A 108 -13.36 7.68 8.10
C LYS A 108 -12.00 7.45 7.40
N PRO A 109 -11.82 7.88 6.14
CA PRO A 109 -10.54 7.75 5.45
C PRO A 109 -9.46 8.58 6.15
N MET A 110 -8.18 8.18 6.00
CA MET A 110 -7.07 8.93 6.60
C MET A 110 -6.93 10.34 6.03
N ILE A 111 -7.29 10.52 4.75
CA ILE A 111 -7.39 11.82 4.11
C ILE A 111 -8.88 12.05 3.87
N GLU A 112 -9.47 13.10 4.44
CA GLU A 112 -10.81 13.52 4.05
C GLU A 112 -10.78 13.82 2.55
N ILE A 113 -11.51 13.03 1.76
CA ILE A 113 -11.73 13.32 0.34
C ILE A 113 -12.65 14.54 0.27
N ASP A 114 -12.07 15.72 0.40
CA ASP A 114 -12.66 17.00 -0.03
C ASP A 114 -11.95 17.50 -1.30
N PHE A 115 -11.28 16.59 -2.04
CA PHE A 115 -10.38 16.91 -3.15
C PHE A 115 -10.67 16.17 -4.46
N GLN A 116 -11.87 15.64 -4.67
CA GLN A 116 -12.23 15.15 -6.00
C GLN A 116 -12.98 16.24 -6.78
N ASN A 117 -12.21 17.00 -7.55
CA ASN A 117 -12.59 17.71 -8.78
C ASN A 117 -14.01 18.31 -8.78
N THR A 118 -14.20 19.44 -8.08
CA THR A 118 -15.19 20.41 -8.55
C THR A 118 -14.76 20.91 -9.92
N HIS A 119 -15.55 20.58 -10.94
CA HIS A 119 -15.45 21.08 -12.31
C HIS A 119 -15.21 22.59 -12.41
#